data_AF-A0A1S9V8I8-F1
#
_entry.id   AF-A0A1S9V8I8-F1
#
_cell.length_a   1.000
_cell.length_b   1.000
_cell.length_c   1.000
_cell.angle_alpha   90.00
_cell.angle_beta   90.00
_cell.angle_gamma   90.00
#
_symmetry.space_group_name_H-M   'P 1'
#
loop_
_entity.id
_entity.type
_entity.pdbx_description
1 polymer ?
#
loop_
_entity_poly.entity_id
_entity_poly.type
_entity_poly.pdbx_seq_one_letter_code
_entity_poly.pdbx_strand_id
1 'polypeptide(L)' 'MRKKFNYYFILYPCVYFLVFTISPILFRKEEHTSVKDTLAFLGFYYFLISVGYALDLFGEKAKEKDK' A
#
# COMPACT_ATOMS: atom_id res chain seq x y z
N MET A 1 17.05 2.60 -12.23
CA MET A 1 16.16 3.07 -13.32
C MET A 1 15.19 4.14 -12.82
N ARG A 2 14.74 5.08 -13.67
CA ARG A 2 13.80 6.18 -13.30
C ARG A 2 12.66 5.64 -12.44
N LYS A 3 12.72 5.93 -11.13
CA LYS A 3 11.70 5.64 -10.13
C LYS A 3 10.43 6.40 -10.53
N LYS A 4 9.63 5.83 -11.45
CA LYS A 4 8.24 6.26 -11.64
C LYS A 4 7.61 6.01 -10.28
N PHE A 5 7.42 7.07 -9.49
CA PHE A 5 6.55 7.03 -8.33
C PHE A 5 5.25 6.43 -8.83
N ASN A 6 5.04 5.17 -8.47
CA ASN A 6 3.97 4.39 -9.05
C ASN A 6 2.72 5.06 -8.52
N TYR A 7 1.94 5.72 -9.38
CA TYR A 7 0.82 6.58 -8.97
C TYR A 7 -0.14 5.83 -8.03
N TYR A 8 -0.21 4.51 -8.20
CA TYR A 8 -0.87 3.54 -7.33
C TYR A 8 -0.47 3.60 -5.85
N PHE A 9 0.75 4.04 -5.51
CA PHE A 9 1.22 4.24 -4.13
C PHE A 9 0.35 5.22 -3.36
N ILE A 10 -0.12 6.29 -4.03
CA ILE A 10 -0.95 7.34 -3.43
C ILE A 10 -2.43 7.12 -3.80
N LEU A 11 -2.70 6.66 -5.02
CA LEU A 11 -4.07 6.44 -5.48
C LEU A 11 -4.76 5.35 -4.68
N TYR A 12 -4.08 4.24 -4.38
CA TYR A 12 -4.65 3.10 -3.66
C TYR A 12 -5.13 3.47 -2.24
N PRO A 13 -4.32 4.13 -1.39
CA PRO A 13 -4.81 4.56 -0.08
C PRO A 13 -5.93 5.60 -0.17
N CYS A 14 -5.91 6.51 -1.17
CA CYS A 14 -7.02 7.44 -1.41
C CYS A 14 -8.32 6.72 -1.77
N VAL A 15 -8.29 5.76 -2.71
CA VAL A 15 -9.46 4.97 -3.12
C VAL A 15 -9.95 4.10 -1.96
N TYR A 16 -9.04 3.47 -1.23
CA TYR A 16 -9.36 2.66 -0.06
C TYR A 16 -10.08 3.50 1.02
N PHE A 17 -9.59 4.71 1.31
CA PHE A 17 -10.22 5.60 2.26
C PHE A 17 -11.62 6.04 1.78
N LEU A 18 -11.77 6.33 0.49
CA LEU A 18 -13.04 6.71 -0.11
C LEU A 18 -14.08 5.57 0.00
N VAL A 19 -13.68 4.35 -0.34
CA VAL A 19 -14.54 3.16 -0.19
C VAL A 19 -14.85 2.90 1.28
N PHE A 20 -13.87 3.02 2.17
CA PHE A 20 -14.05 2.82 3.60
C PHE A 20 -15.03 3.81 4.23
N THR A 21 -15.00 5.08 3.83
CA THR A 21 -15.94 6.10 4.32
C THR A 21 -17.33 5.93 3.72
N ILE A 22 -17.43 5.55 2.44
CA ILE A 22 -18.71 5.43 1.73
C ILE A 22 -19.44 4.12 2.08
N SER A 23 -18.72 3.03 2.33
CA SER A 23 -19.29 1.71 2.64
C SER A 23 -20.27 1.72 3.83
N PRO A 24 -19.96 2.29 5.01
CA PRO A 24 -20.92 2.36 6.12
C PRO A 24 -22.14 3.24 5.80
N ILE A 25 -21.96 4.29 4.99
CA ILE A 25 -23.04 5.20 4.55
C ILE A 25 -24.02 4.48 3.62
N LEU A 26 -23.51 3.74 2.63
CA LEU A 26 -24.33 3.01 1.65
C LEU A 26 -25.03 1.78 2.25
N PHE A 27 -24.35 1.07 3.15
CA PHE A 27 -24.85 -0.20 3.68
C PHE A 27 -25.53 -0.10 5.04
N ARG A 28 -25.68 1.11 5.61
CA ARG A 28 -26.27 1.35 6.96
C ARG A 28 -25.77 0.34 8.01
N LYS A 29 -24.49 -0.01 7.95
CA LYS A 29 -23.86 -0.87 8.95
C LYS A 29 -23.36 0.03 10.08
N GLU A 30 -23.90 -0.19 11.28
CA GLU A 30 -23.42 0.45 12.52
C GLU A 30 -22.03 -0.07 12.95
N GLU A 31 -21.58 -1.18 12.37
CA GLU A 31 -20.21 -1.66 12.54
C GLU A 31 -19.24 -0.76 11.77
N HIS A 32 -18.78 0.26 12.46
CA HIS A 32 -17.50 0.89 12.16
C HIS A 32 -16.43 -0.21 12.16
N THR A 33 -15.99 -0.63 10.97
CA THR A 33 -14.75 -1.40 10.85
C THR A 33 -13.68 -0.67 11.66
N SER A 34 -13.03 -1.37 12.59
CA SER A 34 -12.19 -0.70 13.58
C SER A 34 -11.11 0.10 12.89
N VAL A 35 -10.88 1.34 13.35
CA VAL A 35 -9.78 2.19 12.86
C VAL A 35 -8.45 1.42 12.93
N LYS A 36 -8.32 0.51 13.92
CA LYS A 36 -7.21 -0.42 14.07
C LYS A 36 -7.05 -1.37 12.88
N ASP A 37 -8.11 -2.00 12.41
CA ASP A 37 -8.07 -2.92 11.26
C ASP A 37 -7.71 -2.17 9.98
N THR A 38 -8.23 -0.95 9.84
CA THR A 38 -7.94 -0.05 8.71
C THR A 38 -6.47 0.34 8.67
N LEU A 39 -5.91 0.74 9.81
CA LEU A 39 -4.50 1.09 9.94
C LEU A 39 -3.60 -0.14 9.76
N ALA A 40 -4.00 -1.31 10.26
CA ALA A 40 -3.27 -2.55 10.07
C ALA A 40 -3.20 -2.94 8.58
N PHE A 41 -4.32 -2.86 7.87
CA PHE A 41 -4.38 -3.13 6.43
C PHE A 41 -3.52 -2.15 5.63
N LEU A 42 -3.60 -0.86 5.96
CA LEU A 42 -2.80 0.19 5.33
C LEU A 42 -1.30 0.00 5.59
N GLY A 43 -0.93 -0.31 6.84
CA GLY A 43 0.45 -0.60 7.21
C GLY A 43 1.00 -1.81 6.47
N PHE A 44 0.21 -2.87 6.33
CA PHE A 44 0.58 -4.06 5.57
C PHE A 44 0.77 -3.78 4.07
N TYR A 45 -0.08 -2.94 3.49
CA TYR A 45 0.04 -2.50 2.09
C TYR A 45 1.37 -1.78 1.83
N TYR A 46 1.72 -0.80 2.67
CA TYR A 46 3.00 -0.09 2.55
C TYR A 46 4.20 -0.97 2.85
N PHE A 47 4.07 -1.91 3.79
CA PHE A 47 5.10 -2.91 4.07
C PHE A 47 5.41 -3.74 2.82
N LEU A 48 4.40 -4.28 2.13
CA LEU A 48 4.59 -5.04 0.89
C LEU A 48 5.29 -4.23 -0.20
N ILE A 49 4.91 -2.96 -0.38
CA ILE A 49 5.58 -2.09 -1.34
C ILE A 49 7.05 -1.87 -0.97
N SER A 50 7.33 -1.66 0.32
CA SER A 50 8.70 -1.46 0.80
C SER A 50 9.57 -2.70 0.58
N VAL A 51 9.01 -3.90 0.78
CA VAL A 51 9.67 -5.18 0.49
C VAL A 51 9.97 -5.32 -1.00
N GLY A 52 9.03 -4.98 -1.88
CA GLY A 52 9.25 -4.99 -3.33
C GLY A 52 10.41 -4.09 -3.76
N TYR A 53 10.47 -2.87 -3.20
CA TYR A 53 11.60 -1.96 -3.44
C TYR A 53 12.92 -2.45 -2.85
N ALA A 54 12.89 -3.08 -1.67
CA ALA A 54 14.09 -3.64 -1.05
C ALA A 54 14.66 -4.78 -1.91
N LEU A 55 13.81 -5.69 -2.40
CA LEU A 55 14.22 -6.78 -3.29
C LEU A 55 14.80 -6.26 -4.61
N ASP A 56 14.21 -5.21 -5.19
CA ASP A 56 14.75 -4.56 -6.38
C ASP A 56 16.15 -3.97 -6.12
N LEU A 57 16.33 -3.31 -4.97
CA LEU A 57 17.63 -2.77 -4.55
C LEU A 57 18.68 -3.88 -4.33
N PHE A 58 18.31 -4.98 -3.66
CA PHE A 58 19.19 -6.14 -3.46
C PHE A 58 19.54 -6.83 -4.79
N GLY A 59 18.58 -6.95 -5.70
CA GLY A 59 18.81 -7.50 -7.04
C GLY A 59 19.74 -6.63 -7.88
N GLU A 60 19.61 -5.29 -7.80
CA GLU A 60 20.51 -4.35 -8.46
C GLU A 60 21.94 -4.47 -7.89
N LYS A 61 22.07 -4.61 -6.56
CA LYS A 61 23.36 -4.82 -5.87
C LYS A 61 24.01 -6.17 -6.17
N ALA A 62 23.23 -7.23 -6.37
CA ALA A 62 23.75 -8.54 -6.77
C ALA A 62 24.32 -8.49 -8.19
N LYS A 63 23.64 -7.82 -9.12
CA LYS A 63 24.14 -7.62 -10.50
C LYS A 63 25.39 -6.73 -10.57
N GLU A 64 25.53 -5.79 -9.65
CA GLU A 64 26.71 -4.92 -9.56
C GLU A 64 27.97 -5.67 -9.04
N LYS A 65 27.79 -6.76 -8.29
CA LYS A 65 28.89 -7.61 -7.79
C LYS A 65 29.31 -8.73 -8.76
N ASP A 66 28.48 -9.05 -9.75
CA ASP A 66 28.73 -10.09 -10.75
C ASP A 66 29.50 -9.56 -11.99
N LYS A 67 29.72 -8.24 -12.05
CA LYS A 67 30.47 -7.56 -13.11
C LYS A 67 31.85 -7.12 -12.60
#